data_AF-A0A9E3B4F2-F1
#
_entry.id   AF-A0A9E3B4F2-F1
#
_cell.length_a   1.000
_cell.length_b   1.000
_cell.length_c   1.000
_cell.angle_alpha   90.00
_cell.angle_beta   90.00
_cell.angle_gamma   90.00
#
_symmetry.space_group_name_H-M   'P 1'
#
loop_
_entity.id
_entity.type
_entity.pdbx_description
1 polymer ?
#
loop_
_entity_poly.entity_id
_entity_poly.type
_entity_poly.pdbx_seq_one_letter_code
_entity_poly.pdbx_strand_id
1 'polypeptide(L)'
;MTLRCPICKSGEFLAFNGRDNARCKSCQAMERTRLLWMILEKHNLFRPGSRVLHVAPELPIAKRFAELLDDRYLACDVNAARYASTFTIVRPLDLCVDLVKLPSRCFDIIIHSHVLEHLPCDPEGVMREFERILKPGGHHFLSVPISGETTREDLSDDLSGAERSMLFGQADHMRVFGRRDLPAMLDRVWGARERHNIEPLELFTPAELEQAAVPRDAWSGISSHTIFHHIRPEVSAVRIAGNASTEGKSKASRSRPRGRPKLILHIGMPKAGTTSLQRWFVANTDAVRNAGLEYWPEAENHSEAMFMAFADPNRIARGAMWFQQDANLSADPAKRASFDGFLDGLGQRTGIVSAEVLWSFPARDVKALAGHLETRGVDTAVLCFIRPPAAFLATAAQQRLRTSLSIGDFGLGFQDKVLIRYHRLASWIENFGPDNVYVLPLADDII
;
A
#
# COMPACT_ATOMS: atom_id res chain seq x y z
N MET A 1 -28.16 9.48 -35.34
CA MET A 1 -28.12 10.28 -34.10
C MET A 1 -26.87 11.14 -34.14
N THR A 2 -26.94 12.44 -33.83
CA THR A 2 -25.78 13.33 -33.91
C THR A 2 -24.96 13.24 -32.62
N LEU A 3 -23.68 12.88 -32.73
CA LEU A 3 -22.75 12.83 -31.59
C LEU A 3 -22.66 14.19 -30.90
N ARG A 4 -22.54 14.19 -29.58
CA ARG A 4 -22.43 15.39 -28.77
C ARG A 4 -21.69 15.10 -27.47
N CYS A 5 -20.58 15.80 -27.23
CA CYS A 5 -19.82 15.67 -26.00
C CYS A 5 -20.67 16.14 -24.81
N PRO A 6 -20.85 15.33 -23.75
CA PRO A 6 -21.66 15.75 -22.59
C PRO A 6 -21.01 16.91 -21.82
N ILE A 7 -19.71 17.12 -21.98
CA ILE A 7 -18.94 18.13 -21.25
C ILE A 7 -19.01 19.49 -21.94
N CYS A 8 -18.47 19.62 -23.17
CA CYS A 8 -18.41 20.90 -23.89
C CYS A 8 -19.47 21.07 -24.97
N LYS A 9 -20.37 20.09 -25.14
CA LYS A 9 -21.48 20.10 -26.11
C LYS A 9 -21.08 20.14 -27.59
N SER A 10 -19.79 20.06 -27.93
CA SER A 10 -19.27 19.93 -29.30
C SER A 10 -19.71 18.60 -29.94
N GLY A 11 -19.97 18.62 -31.26
CA GLY A 11 -20.25 17.44 -32.07
C GLY A 11 -19.04 16.86 -32.80
N GLU A 12 -17.85 17.44 -32.64
CA GLU A 12 -16.64 17.01 -33.35
C GLU A 12 -15.75 16.11 -32.47
N PHE A 13 -15.40 14.94 -33.01
CA PHE A 13 -14.55 13.96 -32.35
C PHE A 13 -13.42 13.51 -33.28
N LEU A 14 -12.30 13.11 -32.68
CA LEU A 14 -11.09 12.63 -33.33
C LEU A 14 -10.86 11.17 -32.99
N ALA A 15 -10.30 10.42 -33.92
CA ALA A 15 -9.80 9.08 -33.65
C ALA A 15 -8.58 9.14 -32.70
N PHE A 16 -8.40 8.08 -31.90
CA PHE A 16 -7.24 7.91 -31.03
C PHE A 16 -6.93 6.43 -30.85
N ASN A 17 -5.67 6.02 -31.10
CA ASN A 17 -5.23 4.62 -31.05
C ASN A 17 -6.15 3.67 -31.84
N GLY A 18 -6.54 4.05 -33.06
CA GLY A 18 -7.40 3.25 -33.93
C GLY A 18 -8.89 3.21 -33.54
N ARG A 19 -9.30 3.92 -32.48
CA ARG A 19 -10.70 4.02 -32.06
C ARG A 19 -11.30 5.33 -32.58
N ASP A 20 -12.35 5.21 -33.39
CA ASP A 20 -13.09 6.36 -33.91
C ASP A 20 -13.84 7.08 -32.81
N ASN A 21 -13.96 8.41 -32.95
CA ASN A 21 -14.67 9.29 -32.02
C ASN A 21 -14.17 9.25 -30.55
N ALA A 22 -12.98 8.70 -30.32
CA ALA A 22 -12.44 8.48 -28.99
C ALA A 22 -12.23 9.77 -28.21
N ARG A 23 -11.75 10.83 -28.88
CA ARG A 23 -11.34 12.08 -28.24
C ARG A 23 -12.19 13.24 -28.74
N CYS A 24 -12.79 14.01 -27.83
CA CYS A 24 -13.49 15.24 -28.21
C CYS A 24 -12.49 16.26 -28.77
N LYS A 25 -12.75 16.85 -29.94
CA LYS A 25 -11.84 17.82 -30.57
C LYS A 25 -11.69 19.11 -29.74
N SER A 26 -12.76 19.52 -29.05
CA SER A 26 -12.80 20.77 -28.29
C SER A 26 -12.20 20.63 -26.89
N CYS A 27 -12.69 19.71 -26.07
CA CYS A 27 -12.24 19.59 -24.66
C CYS A 27 -11.22 18.47 -24.42
N GLN A 28 -10.82 17.73 -25.46
CA GLN A 28 -9.88 16.60 -25.39
C GLN A 28 -10.32 15.44 -24.48
N ALA A 29 -11.57 15.45 -23.98
CA ALA A 29 -12.11 14.37 -23.18
C ALA A 29 -12.14 13.05 -23.95
N MET A 30 -11.60 12.01 -23.31
CA MET A 30 -11.67 10.63 -23.78
C MET A 30 -13.02 10.00 -23.41
N GLU A 31 -13.30 8.80 -23.91
CA GLU A 31 -14.57 8.10 -23.68
C GLU A 31 -14.89 7.93 -22.19
N ARG A 32 -13.91 7.47 -21.41
CA ARG A 32 -14.03 7.30 -19.95
C ARG A 32 -14.28 8.62 -19.22
N THR A 33 -13.68 9.72 -19.68
CA THR A 33 -13.86 11.05 -19.10
C THR A 33 -15.30 11.53 -19.31
N ARG A 34 -15.87 11.25 -20.50
CA ARG A 34 -17.26 11.57 -20.82
C ARG A 34 -18.22 10.75 -19.97
N LEU A 35 -17.97 9.44 -19.83
CA LEU A 35 -18.78 8.58 -18.98
C LEU A 35 -18.71 8.99 -17.50
N LEU A 36 -17.51 9.25 -16.97
CA LEU A 36 -17.34 9.72 -15.59
C LEU A 36 -18.05 11.06 -15.35
N TRP A 37 -17.95 12.01 -16.29
CA TRP A 37 -18.69 13.26 -16.21
C TRP A 37 -20.20 13.03 -16.10
N MET A 38 -20.77 12.19 -16.97
CA MET A 38 -22.20 11.89 -16.94
C MET A 38 -22.62 11.28 -15.60
N ILE A 39 -21.81 10.38 -15.02
CA ILE A 39 -22.05 9.77 -13.72
C ILE A 39 -22.00 10.82 -12.60
N LEU A 40 -20.99 11.70 -12.59
CA LEU A 40 -20.87 12.78 -11.60
C LEU A 40 -22.05 13.75 -11.67
N GLU A 41 -22.55 14.08 -12.87
CA GLU A 41 -23.78 14.87 -13.06
C GLU A 41 -25.02 14.11 -12.55
N LYS A 42 -25.19 12.84 -12.92
CA LYS A 42 -26.34 12.00 -12.54
C LYS A 42 -26.48 11.89 -11.02
N HIS A 43 -25.37 11.80 -10.29
CA HIS A 43 -25.33 11.71 -8.83
C HIS A 43 -25.26 13.06 -8.12
N ASN A 44 -25.36 14.19 -8.85
CA ASN A 44 -25.28 15.55 -8.31
C ASN A 44 -24.02 15.77 -7.43
N LEU A 45 -22.86 15.35 -7.96
CA LEU A 45 -21.57 15.43 -7.27
C LEU A 45 -20.78 16.69 -7.62
N PHE A 46 -21.15 17.39 -8.70
CA PHE A 46 -20.71 18.76 -8.96
C PHE A 46 -21.51 19.76 -8.09
N ARG A 47 -21.29 19.71 -6.78
CA ARG A 47 -21.96 20.57 -5.80
C ARG A 47 -20.96 21.35 -4.92
N PRO A 48 -21.27 22.61 -4.53
CA PRO A 48 -20.44 23.38 -3.61
C PRO A 48 -20.24 22.68 -2.26
N GLY A 49 -19.16 23.06 -1.56
CA GLY A 49 -18.89 22.62 -0.18
C GLY A 49 -18.20 21.26 -0.03
N SER A 50 -18.23 20.42 -1.07
CA SER A 50 -17.48 19.15 -1.10
C SER A 50 -15.97 19.39 -1.14
N ARG A 51 -15.20 18.54 -0.46
CA ARG A 51 -13.75 18.47 -0.63
C ARG A 51 -13.39 17.30 -1.55
N VAL A 52 -12.68 17.59 -2.63
CA VAL A 52 -12.38 16.63 -3.71
C VAL A 52 -10.87 16.42 -3.81
N LEU A 53 -10.44 15.17 -3.84
CA LEU A 53 -9.10 14.75 -4.27
C LEU A 53 -9.20 14.17 -5.68
N HIS A 54 -8.43 14.71 -6.63
CA HIS A 54 -8.39 14.22 -8.00
C HIS A 54 -6.94 13.96 -8.41
N VAL A 55 -6.59 12.68 -8.54
CA VAL A 55 -5.26 12.23 -8.92
C VAL A 55 -5.19 12.00 -10.43
N ALA A 56 -4.10 12.44 -11.06
CA ALA A 56 -3.91 12.44 -12.51
C ALA A 56 -5.12 13.07 -13.25
N PRO A 57 -5.45 14.34 -12.96
CA PRO A 57 -6.77 14.89 -13.21
C PRO A 57 -7.10 15.02 -14.70
N GLU A 58 -8.26 14.51 -15.14
CA GLU A 58 -8.78 14.82 -16.47
C GLU A 58 -9.19 16.29 -16.54
N LEU A 59 -8.54 17.06 -17.42
CA LEU A 59 -8.66 18.52 -17.48
C LEU A 59 -10.10 19.08 -17.50
N PRO A 60 -11.07 18.49 -18.23
CA PRO A 60 -12.43 19.02 -18.22
C PRO A 60 -13.14 18.87 -16.87
N ILE A 61 -12.92 17.77 -16.15
CA ILE A 61 -13.45 17.54 -14.80
C ILE A 61 -12.74 18.46 -13.80
N ALA A 62 -11.41 18.56 -13.94
CA ALA A 62 -10.58 19.43 -13.11
C ALA A 62 -11.02 20.89 -13.20
N LYS A 63 -11.30 21.38 -14.41
CA LYS A 63 -11.82 22.74 -14.63
C LYS A 63 -13.12 22.95 -13.90
N ARG A 64 -14.06 22.01 -14.00
CA ARG A 64 -15.37 22.10 -13.37
C ARG A 64 -15.27 22.14 -11.84
N PHE A 65 -14.43 21.30 -11.23
CA PHE A 65 -14.25 21.32 -9.78
C PHE A 65 -13.47 22.56 -9.31
N ALA A 66 -12.44 22.99 -10.03
CA ALA A 66 -11.67 24.19 -9.68
C ALA A 66 -12.55 25.45 -9.67
N GLU A 67 -13.42 25.61 -10.68
CA GLU A 67 -14.39 26.71 -10.74
C GLU A 67 -15.43 26.68 -9.61
N LEU A 68 -15.71 25.49 -9.05
CA LEU A 68 -16.80 25.28 -8.10
C LEU A 68 -16.35 25.29 -6.63
N LEU A 69 -15.13 24.84 -6.35
CA LEU A 69 -14.72 24.42 -5.00
C LEU A 69 -13.55 25.20 -4.41
N ASP A 70 -12.90 26.07 -5.19
CA ASP A 70 -11.76 26.88 -4.75
C ASP A 70 -10.69 26.02 -4.01
N ASP A 71 -10.37 26.33 -2.75
CA ASP A 71 -9.36 25.62 -1.95
C ASP A 71 -9.75 24.19 -1.52
N ARG A 72 -11.01 23.79 -1.75
CA ARG A 72 -11.53 22.45 -1.44
C ARG A 72 -11.28 21.44 -2.57
N TYR A 73 -10.76 21.88 -3.71
CA TYR A 73 -10.33 21.00 -4.79
C TYR A 73 -8.82 20.79 -4.74
N LEU A 74 -8.40 19.55 -4.51
CA LEU A 74 -7.00 19.15 -4.58
C LEU A 74 -6.76 18.29 -5.82
N ALA A 75 -6.18 18.91 -6.85
CA ALA A 75 -5.65 18.23 -8.02
C ALA A 75 -4.19 17.85 -7.78
N CYS A 76 -3.81 16.60 -8.03
CA CYS A 76 -2.42 16.16 -7.85
C CYS A 76 -1.95 15.11 -8.85
N ASP A 77 -0.64 15.04 -9.05
CA ASP A 77 0.03 14.02 -9.87
C ASP A 77 1.49 13.89 -9.43
N VAL A 78 2.11 12.71 -9.59
CA VAL A 78 3.54 12.54 -9.28
C VAL A 78 4.42 13.40 -10.18
N ASN A 79 3.99 13.66 -11.42
CA ASN A 79 4.62 14.53 -12.39
C ASN A 79 3.73 15.73 -12.72
N ALA A 80 3.41 16.51 -11.70
CA ALA A 80 2.58 17.72 -11.79
C ALA A 80 3.02 18.71 -12.87
N ALA A 81 4.32 18.77 -13.22
CA ALA A 81 4.86 19.63 -14.26
C ALA A 81 4.34 19.30 -15.68
N ARG A 82 3.77 18.10 -15.90
CA ARG A 82 3.13 17.73 -17.18
C ARG A 82 1.85 18.51 -17.46
N TYR A 83 1.26 19.14 -16.46
CA TYR A 83 0.00 19.84 -16.57
C TYR A 83 0.23 21.32 -16.89
N ALA A 84 0.03 21.69 -18.15
CA ALA A 84 -0.15 23.09 -18.52
C ALA A 84 -1.63 23.48 -18.32
N SER A 85 -1.97 23.98 -17.13
CA SER A 85 -3.32 24.46 -16.81
C SER A 85 -3.30 25.91 -16.34
N THR A 86 -4.28 26.70 -16.79
CA THR A 86 -4.47 28.08 -16.37
C THR A 86 -5.55 28.24 -15.29
N PHE A 87 -6.30 27.18 -14.98
CA PHE A 87 -7.47 27.24 -14.10
C PHE A 87 -7.32 26.44 -12.80
N THR A 88 -6.28 25.62 -12.67
CA THR A 88 -5.98 24.91 -11.42
C THR A 88 -4.50 24.60 -11.33
N ILE A 89 -3.96 24.62 -10.12
CA ILE A 89 -2.61 24.14 -9.83
C ILE A 89 -2.71 22.64 -9.57
N VAL A 90 -1.96 21.83 -10.33
CA VAL A 90 -1.77 20.41 -10.02
C VAL A 90 -0.56 20.32 -9.10
N ARG A 91 -0.73 19.71 -7.93
CA ARG A 91 0.34 19.59 -6.92
C ARG A 91 1.10 18.27 -7.07
N PRO A 92 2.43 18.25 -6.84
CA PRO A 92 3.17 17.00 -6.76
C PRO A 92 2.67 16.17 -5.57
N LEU A 93 2.33 14.91 -5.82
CA LEU A 93 1.95 13.95 -4.78
C LEU A 93 2.27 12.53 -5.25
N ASP A 94 3.16 11.84 -4.55
CA ASP A 94 3.45 10.42 -4.77
C ASP A 94 2.51 9.58 -3.92
N LEU A 95 1.61 8.82 -4.55
CA LEU A 95 0.63 8.02 -3.81
C LEU A 95 1.27 6.95 -2.92
N CYS A 96 2.43 6.42 -3.28
CA CYS A 96 3.12 5.39 -2.51
C CYS A 96 3.81 5.95 -1.24
N VAL A 97 3.95 7.29 -1.14
CA VAL A 97 4.73 7.94 -0.06
C VAL A 97 3.90 8.98 0.70
N ASP A 98 3.07 9.74 0.01
CA ASP A 98 2.46 10.96 0.54
C ASP A 98 1.03 10.79 1.04
N LEU A 99 0.28 9.77 0.59
CA LEU A 99 -1.11 9.55 1.04
C LEU A 99 -1.22 9.43 2.56
N VAL A 100 -0.24 8.77 3.20
CA VAL A 100 -0.18 8.61 4.66
C VAL A 100 -0.09 9.94 5.41
N LYS A 101 0.41 11.00 4.76
CA LYS A 101 0.53 12.35 5.33
C LYS A 101 -0.80 13.10 5.34
N LEU A 102 -1.81 12.63 4.58
CA LEU A 102 -3.13 13.24 4.54
C LEU A 102 -3.97 12.79 5.75
N PRO A 103 -4.76 13.71 6.35
CA PRO A 103 -5.60 13.37 7.50
C PRO A 103 -6.70 12.38 7.11
N SER A 104 -7.07 11.50 8.04
CA SER A 104 -8.17 10.55 7.85
C SER A 104 -9.49 11.30 7.66
N ARG A 105 -10.43 10.71 6.90
CA ARG A 105 -11.81 11.21 6.72
C ARG A 105 -11.88 12.70 6.37
N CYS A 106 -11.09 13.13 5.39
CA CYS A 106 -11.00 14.53 5.02
C CYS A 106 -11.56 14.87 3.63
N PHE A 107 -11.76 13.90 2.75
CA PHE A 107 -12.34 14.10 1.41
C PHE A 107 -13.76 13.55 1.30
N ASP A 108 -14.63 14.29 0.64
CA ASP A 108 -16.00 13.87 0.29
C ASP A 108 -16.01 13.08 -1.03
N ILE A 109 -15.06 13.37 -1.92
CA ILE A 109 -14.92 12.70 -3.22
C ILE A 109 -13.44 12.43 -3.51
N ILE A 110 -13.13 11.22 -3.96
CA ILE A 110 -11.82 10.82 -4.49
C ILE A 110 -12.00 10.32 -5.92
N ILE A 111 -11.17 10.80 -6.85
CA ILE A 111 -11.19 10.40 -8.26
C ILE A 111 -9.77 10.07 -8.70
N HIS A 112 -9.57 8.92 -9.33
CA HIS A 112 -8.35 8.62 -10.07
C HIS A 112 -8.60 7.63 -11.21
N SER A 113 -8.22 8.00 -12.43
CA SER A 113 -8.37 7.13 -13.60
C SER A 113 -7.00 6.83 -14.16
N HIS A 114 -6.72 5.55 -14.46
CA HIS A 114 -5.45 5.12 -15.05
C HIS A 114 -4.24 5.56 -14.22
N VAL A 115 -4.26 5.22 -12.93
CA VAL A 115 -3.21 5.56 -11.97
C VAL A 115 -2.62 4.30 -11.32
N LEU A 116 -3.47 3.34 -10.93
CA LEU A 116 -3.02 2.18 -10.15
C LEU A 116 -2.04 1.28 -10.92
N GLU A 117 -2.12 1.26 -12.25
CA GLU A 117 -1.26 0.48 -13.13
C GLU A 117 0.19 1.00 -13.18
N HIS A 118 0.40 2.26 -12.81
CA HIS A 118 1.71 2.92 -12.80
C HIS A 118 2.43 2.81 -11.46
N LEU A 119 1.74 2.39 -10.39
CA LEU A 119 2.31 2.46 -9.05
C LEU A 119 3.50 1.50 -8.89
N PRO A 120 4.67 1.96 -8.42
CA PRO A 120 5.81 1.09 -8.10
C PRO A 120 5.69 0.43 -6.71
N CYS A 121 4.46 0.34 -6.18
CA CYS A 121 4.14 -0.24 -4.89
C CYS A 121 2.85 -1.08 -4.96
N ASP A 122 2.47 -1.71 -3.85
CA ASP A 122 1.22 -2.50 -3.77
C ASP A 122 -0.02 -1.60 -3.90
N PRO A 123 -0.90 -1.83 -4.91
CA PRO A 123 -2.10 -1.04 -5.10
C PRO A 123 -3.14 -1.27 -3.99
N GLU A 124 -3.18 -2.42 -3.32
CA GLU A 124 -4.14 -2.64 -2.22
C GLU A 124 -3.86 -1.70 -1.04
N GLY A 125 -2.59 -1.55 -0.64
CA GLY A 125 -2.19 -0.59 0.38
C GLY A 125 -2.57 0.86 0.04
N VAL A 126 -2.39 1.28 -1.21
CA VAL A 126 -2.81 2.62 -1.69
C VAL A 126 -4.34 2.78 -1.62
N MET A 127 -5.08 1.74 -2.02
CA MET A 127 -6.54 1.73 -1.92
C MET A 127 -7.04 1.79 -0.47
N ARG A 128 -6.35 1.16 0.48
CA ARG A 128 -6.65 1.28 1.92
C ARG A 128 -6.42 2.69 2.45
N GLU A 129 -5.37 3.37 1.98
CA GLU A 129 -5.13 4.77 2.35
C GLU A 129 -6.19 5.71 1.75
N PHE A 130 -6.65 5.47 0.52
CA PHE A 130 -7.80 6.19 -0.03
C PHE A 130 -9.06 5.99 0.83
N GLU A 131 -9.36 4.75 1.23
CA GLU A 131 -10.48 4.46 2.15
C GLU A 131 -10.31 5.14 3.51
N ARG A 132 -9.08 5.26 4.03
CA ARG A 132 -8.78 5.98 5.29
C ARG A 132 -9.11 7.47 5.18
N ILE A 133 -8.73 8.12 4.09
CA ILE A 133 -8.92 9.58 3.90
C ILE A 133 -10.31 9.96 3.39
N LEU A 134 -11.09 9.01 2.88
CA LEU A 134 -12.49 9.23 2.47
C LEU A 134 -13.40 9.41 3.69
N LYS A 135 -14.28 10.41 3.69
CA LYS A 135 -15.27 10.61 4.77
C LYS A 135 -16.35 9.51 4.75
N PRO A 136 -17.00 9.20 5.88
CA PRO A 136 -18.27 8.47 5.85
C PRO A 136 -19.26 9.19 4.93
N GLY A 137 -19.96 8.44 4.08
CA GLY A 137 -20.81 8.98 3.00
C GLY A 137 -20.04 9.52 1.79
N GLY A 138 -18.70 9.51 1.81
CA GLY A 138 -17.85 9.98 0.71
C GLY A 138 -17.81 9.01 -0.47
N HIS A 139 -17.61 9.54 -1.67
CA HIS A 139 -17.57 8.78 -2.93
C HIS A 139 -16.13 8.57 -3.42
N HIS A 140 -15.79 7.36 -3.87
CA HIS A 140 -14.51 7.06 -4.50
C HIS A 140 -14.74 6.46 -5.88
N PHE A 141 -14.25 7.14 -6.92
CA PHE A 141 -14.30 6.68 -8.30
C PHE A 141 -12.91 6.31 -8.80
N LEU A 142 -12.82 5.17 -9.47
CA LEU A 142 -11.60 4.80 -10.19
C LEU A 142 -11.87 4.06 -11.49
N SER A 143 -10.90 4.10 -12.38
CA SER A 143 -10.86 3.29 -13.59
C SER A 143 -9.42 2.84 -13.85
N VAL A 144 -9.23 1.64 -14.39
CA VAL A 144 -7.92 1.08 -14.74
C VAL A 144 -8.02 0.31 -16.06
N PRO A 145 -6.93 0.17 -16.83
CA PRO A 145 -6.86 -0.79 -17.93
C PRO A 145 -7.10 -2.20 -17.41
N ILE A 146 -7.94 -2.97 -18.12
CA ILE A 146 -8.26 -4.34 -17.75
C ILE A 146 -7.92 -5.28 -18.91
N SER A 147 -7.17 -6.33 -18.62
CA SER A 147 -6.83 -7.37 -19.59
C SER A 147 -6.72 -8.74 -18.91
N GLY A 148 -7.34 -9.75 -19.52
CA GLY A 148 -7.39 -11.10 -18.97
C GLY A 148 -8.19 -11.20 -17.65
N GLU A 149 -8.14 -12.37 -17.03
CA GLU A 149 -8.84 -12.64 -15.77
C GLU A 149 -8.00 -12.32 -14.54
N THR A 150 -6.69 -12.53 -14.64
CA THR A 150 -5.75 -12.39 -13.52
C THR A 150 -4.86 -11.15 -13.67
N THR A 151 -4.58 -10.49 -12.56
CA THR A 151 -3.65 -9.35 -12.55
C THR A 151 -2.23 -9.86 -12.79
N ARG A 152 -1.52 -9.20 -13.71
CA ARG A 152 -0.11 -9.46 -13.99
C ARG A 152 0.68 -8.22 -13.62
N GLU A 153 1.76 -8.38 -12.86
CA GLU A 153 2.64 -7.28 -12.48
C GLU A 153 4.11 -7.67 -12.52
N ASP A 154 4.96 -6.68 -12.80
CA ASP A 154 6.40 -6.76 -12.65
C ASP A 154 6.96 -5.38 -12.30
N LEU A 155 7.43 -5.27 -11.04
CA LEU A 155 7.98 -4.04 -10.47
C LEU A 155 9.50 -3.97 -10.61
N SER A 156 10.12 -4.89 -11.36
CA SER A 156 11.56 -4.87 -11.58
C SER A 156 11.95 -3.67 -12.44
N ASP A 157 13.04 -2.99 -12.07
CA ASP A 157 13.60 -1.90 -12.87
C ASP A 157 14.33 -2.41 -14.14
N ASP A 158 14.40 -3.73 -14.33
CA ASP A 158 15.13 -4.38 -15.42
C ASP A 158 14.35 -4.43 -16.75
N LEU A 159 13.04 -4.19 -16.74
CA LEU A 159 12.23 -4.15 -17.94
C LEU A 159 12.35 -2.81 -18.66
N SER A 160 12.74 -2.87 -19.94
CA SER A 160 12.67 -1.73 -20.84
C SER A 160 11.23 -1.28 -21.09
N GLY A 161 11.06 -0.03 -21.52
CA GLY A 161 9.73 0.47 -21.89
C GLY A 161 9.07 -0.31 -23.03
N ALA A 162 9.86 -0.94 -23.91
CA ALA A 162 9.33 -1.82 -24.96
C ALA A 162 8.77 -3.12 -24.37
N GLU A 163 9.51 -3.75 -23.45
CA GLU A 163 9.04 -4.96 -22.75
C GLU A 163 7.80 -4.66 -21.90
N ARG A 164 7.78 -3.53 -21.18
CA ARG A 164 6.59 -3.07 -20.44
C ARG A 164 5.40 -2.86 -21.36
N SER A 165 5.60 -2.26 -22.54
CA SER A 165 4.51 -2.12 -23.52
C SER A 165 3.98 -3.47 -23.99
N MET A 166 4.84 -4.47 -24.22
CA MET A 166 4.42 -5.81 -24.61
C MET A 166 3.69 -6.55 -23.48
N LEU A 167 4.15 -6.41 -22.24
CA LEU A 167 3.60 -7.12 -21.08
C LEU A 167 2.33 -6.48 -20.52
N PHE A 168 2.29 -5.14 -20.49
CA PHE A 168 1.30 -4.35 -19.75
C PHE A 168 0.57 -3.30 -20.59
N GLY A 169 0.91 -3.17 -21.88
CA GLY A 169 0.22 -2.30 -22.83
C GLY A 169 0.76 -0.87 -22.93
N GLN A 170 1.63 -0.42 -22.01
CA GLN A 170 2.27 0.89 -22.06
C GLN A 170 3.66 0.87 -21.42
N ALA A 171 4.54 1.75 -21.87
CA ALA A 171 5.96 1.74 -21.50
C ALA A 171 6.25 2.04 -20.03
N ASP A 172 5.34 2.69 -19.33
CA ASP A 172 5.43 3.07 -17.91
C ASP A 172 4.39 2.34 -17.05
N HIS A 173 3.74 1.29 -17.58
CA HIS A 173 2.92 0.40 -16.77
C HIS A 173 3.80 -0.59 -16.01
N MET A 174 3.43 -0.81 -14.76
CA MET A 174 4.02 -1.79 -13.85
C MET A 174 3.16 -3.06 -13.75
N ARG A 175 1.89 -2.95 -14.15
CA ARG A 175 0.90 -4.03 -14.08
C ARG A 175 -0.24 -3.84 -15.07
N VAL A 176 -1.01 -4.90 -15.26
CA VAL A 176 -2.32 -4.89 -15.91
C VAL A 176 -3.30 -5.65 -15.04
N PHE A 177 -4.45 -5.04 -14.75
CA PHE A 177 -5.45 -5.62 -13.84
C PHE A 177 -6.31 -6.66 -14.56
N GLY A 178 -6.59 -7.76 -13.86
CA GLY A 178 -7.48 -8.81 -14.34
C GLY A 178 -8.93 -8.60 -13.92
N ARG A 179 -9.88 -9.07 -14.75
CA ARG A 179 -11.33 -8.96 -14.52
C ARG A 179 -11.82 -9.61 -13.22
N ARG A 180 -11.12 -10.64 -12.74
CA ARG A 180 -11.43 -11.34 -11.48
C ARG A 180 -10.70 -10.73 -10.30
N ASP A 181 -9.40 -10.47 -10.46
CA ASP A 181 -8.53 -10.12 -9.33
C ASP A 181 -8.73 -8.67 -8.87
N LEU A 182 -9.10 -7.74 -9.77
CA LEU A 182 -9.41 -6.36 -9.39
C LEU A 182 -10.64 -6.27 -8.49
N PRO A 183 -11.83 -6.82 -8.86
CA PRO A 183 -12.96 -6.87 -7.94
C PRO A 183 -12.64 -7.55 -6.61
N ALA A 184 -11.85 -8.63 -6.62
CA ALA A 184 -11.45 -9.32 -5.38
C ALA A 184 -10.56 -8.45 -4.48
N MET A 185 -9.70 -7.60 -5.04
CA MET A 185 -8.95 -6.59 -4.27
C MET A 185 -9.89 -5.53 -3.71
N LEU A 186 -10.83 -5.03 -4.51
CA LEU A 186 -11.82 -4.06 -4.07
C LEU A 186 -12.73 -4.62 -2.96
N ASP A 187 -13.09 -5.91 -2.98
CA ASP A 187 -13.81 -6.58 -1.89
C ASP A 187 -13.04 -6.51 -0.57
N ARG A 188 -11.72 -6.69 -0.60
CA ARG A 188 -10.87 -6.64 0.61
C ARG A 188 -10.69 -5.23 1.16
N VAL A 189 -10.84 -4.20 0.33
CA VAL A 189 -10.68 -2.79 0.73
C VAL A 189 -12.03 -2.17 1.10
N TRP A 190 -13.02 -2.28 0.22
CA TRP A 190 -14.33 -1.63 0.34
C TRP A 190 -15.41 -2.54 0.95
N GLY A 191 -15.10 -3.80 1.21
CA GLY A 191 -16.05 -4.79 1.71
C GLY A 191 -16.78 -5.53 0.57
N ALA A 192 -16.93 -6.84 0.74
CA ALA A 192 -17.52 -7.72 -0.26
C ALA A 192 -18.96 -7.34 -0.62
N ARG A 193 -19.27 -7.31 -1.92
CA ARG A 193 -20.61 -7.02 -2.45
C ARG A 193 -20.78 -7.64 -3.85
N GLU A 194 -22.00 -7.55 -4.39
CA GLU A 194 -22.31 -8.12 -5.71
C GLU A 194 -21.45 -7.52 -6.83
N ARG A 195 -21.29 -6.19 -6.84
CA ARG A 195 -20.44 -5.48 -7.79
C ARG A 195 -19.92 -4.16 -7.24
N HIS A 196 -18.70 -3.81 -7.64
CA HIS A 196 -18.09 -2.50 -7.37
C HIS A 196 -18.14 -1.56 -8.57
N ASN A 197 -18.47 -2.07 -9.77
CA ASN A 197 -18.58 -1.26 -10.97
C ASN A 197 -19.97 -0.64 -11.11
N ILE A 198 -20.00 0.55 -11.71
CA ILE A 198 -21.22 1.14 -12.24
C ILE A 198 -21.56 0.44 -13.54
N GLU A 199 -22.84 0.11 -13.73
CA GLU A 199 -23.41 -0.36 -14.99
C GLU A 199 -24.05 0.85 -15.71
N PRO A 200 -23.45 1.42 -16.77
CA PRO A 200 -23.99 2.63 -17.39
C PRO A 200 -25.42 2.49 -17.91
N LEU A 201 -25.83 1.28 -18.33
CA LEU A 201 -27.21 1.00 -18.74
C LEU A 201 -28.23 1.08 -17.59
N GLU A 202 -27.79 1.03 -16.33
CA GLU A 202 -28.67 1.29 -15.17
C GLU A 202 -28.91 2.80 -14.96
N LEU A 203 -28.07 3.67 -15.52
CA LEU A 203 -28.11 5.11 -15.31
C LEU A 203 -28.55 5.92 -16.54
N PHE A 204 -28.27 5.40 -17.74
CA PHE A 204 -28.44 6.09 -19.03
C PHE A 204 -29.05 5.16 -20.07
N THR A 205 -29.82 5.74 -20.98
CA THR A 205 -30.32 5.03 -22.16
C THR A 205 -29.19 4.76 -23.16
N PRO A 206 -29.31 3.71 -24.00
CA PRO A 206 -28.37 3.48 -25.10
C PRO A 206 -28.16 4.72 -25.99
N ALA A 207 -29.24 5.47 -26.24
CA ALA A 207 -29.23 6.66 -27.06
C ALA A 207 -28.36 7.78 -26.45
N GLU A 208 -28.41 7.98 -25.13
CA GLU A 208 -27.54 8.93 -24.42
C GLU A 208 -26.06 8.51 -24.49
N LEU A 209 -25.77 7.22 -24.30
CA LEU A 209 -24.40 6.68 -24.37
C LEU A 209 -23.81 6.78 -25.79
N GLU A 210 -24.61 6.46 -26.82
CA GLU A 210 -24.22 6.64 -28.23
C GLU A 210 -23.98 8.10 -28.56
N GLN A 211 -24.87 8.99 -28.14
CA GLN A 211 -24.71 10.42 -28.35
C GLN A 211 -23.42 10.94 -27.71
N ALA A 212 -23.08 10.47 -26.50
CA ALA A 212 -21.84 10.83 -25.81
C ALA A 212 -20.58 10.16 -26.38
N ALA A 213 -20.70 9.37 -27.46
CA ALA A 213 -19.64 8.56 -28.03
C ALA A 213 -18.95 7.67 -26.96
N VAL A 214 -19.74 7.07 -26.07
CA VAL A 214 -19.26 6.05 -25.12
C VAL A 214 -19.32 4.68 -25.82
N PRO A 215 -18.22 3.92 -25.85
CA PRO A 215 -18.16 2.69 -26.63
C PRO A 215 -19.01 1.60 -25.98
N ARG A 216 -19.57 0.70 -26.80
CA ARG A 216 -20.56 -0.31 -26.36
C ARG A 216 -20.02 -1.28 -25.31
N ASP A 217 -18.72 -1.56 -25.33
CA ASP A 217 -18.03 -2.38 -24.33
C ASP A 217 -17.94 -1.70 -22.95
N ALA A 218 -18.22 -0.40 -22.85
CA ALA A 218 -18.33 0.32 -21.59
C ALA A 218 -19.75 0.28 -21.01
N TRP A 219 -20.76 -0.15 -21.79
CA TRP A 219 -22.17 0.00 -21.39
C TRP A 219 -22.61 -0.98 -20.31
N SER A 220 -21.96 -2.12 -20.24
CA SER A 220 -22.20 -3.12 -19.19
C SER A 220 -20.99 -4.00 -18.91
N GLY A 221 -20.87 -4.47 -17.67
CA GLY A 221 -19.81 -5.37 -17.24
C GLY A 221 -18.44 -4.70 -17.12
N ILE A 222 -17.41 -5.54 -17.12
CA ILE A 222 -16.02 -5.13 -16.85
C ILE A 222 -15.19 -5.06 -18.14
N SER A 223 -14.73 -3.84 -18.46
CA SER A 223 -13.84 -3.50 -19.57
C SER A 223 -12.85 -2.40 -19.15
N SER A 224 -11.95 -2.01 -20.05
CA SER A 224 -10.99 -0.91 -19.81
C SER A 224 -11.64 0.48 -19.71
N HIS A 225 -12.96 0.58 -19.89
CA HIS A 225 -13.74 1.80 -19.71
C HIS A 225 -14.55 1.80 -18.42
N THR A 226 -14.54 0.69 -17.67
CA THR A 226 -15.34 0.52 -16.46
C THR A 226 -14.94 1.54 -15.40
N ILE A 227 -15.97 2.12 -14.77
CA ILE A 227 -15.82 2.99 -13.62
C ILE A 227 -16.27 2.21 -12.39
N PHE A 228 -15.32 1.99 -11.49
CA PHE A 228 -15.56 1.43 -10.17
C PHE A 228 -15.92 2.56 -9.22
N HIS A 229 -16.89 2.31 -8.35
CA HIS A 229 -17.44 3.30 -7.44
C HIS A 229 -17.71 2.70 -6.07
N HIS A 230 -17.29 3.41 -5.04
CA HIS A 230 -17.58 3.10 -3.65
C HIS A 230 -18.16 4.32 -2.94
N ILE A 231 -19.11 4.06 -2.05
CA ILE A 231 -19.58 5.01 -1.05
C ILE A 231 -19.17 4.45 0.31
N ARG A 232 -18.33 5.18 1.04
CA ARG A 232 -17.93 4.75 2.38
C ARG A 232 -19.17 4.71 3.29
N PRO A 233 -19.49 3.58 3.94
CA PRO A 233 -20.64 3.50 4.81
C PRO A 233 -20.61 4.55 5.93
N GLU A 234 -21.77 5.13 6.24
CA GLU A 234 -21.94 5.91 7.45
C GLU A 234 -21.88 4.97 8.66
N VAL A 235 -20.77 5.00 9.39
CA VAL A 235 -20.70 4.30 10.67
C VAL A 235 -21.41 5.19 11.68
N SER A 236 -22.60 4.78 12.15
CA SER A 236 -23.22 5.42 13.31
C SER A 236 -22.16 5.41 14.42
N ALA A 237 -21.86 6.56 15.01
CA ALA A 237 -20.91 6.64 16.11
C ALA A 237 -21.23 5.51 17.09
N VAL A 238 -20.34 4.52 17.19
CA VAL A 238 -20.42 3.53 18.25
C VAL A 238 -20.42 4.37 19.53
N ARG A 239 -21.53 4.36 20.25
CA ARG A 239 -21.59 4.92 21.60
C ARG A 239 -20.45 4.23 22.35
N ILE A 240 -19.43 4.98 22.70
CA ILE A 240 -18.41 4.52 23.64
C ILE A 240 -19.15 4.37 24.97
N ALA A 241 -19.68 3.18 25.23
CA ALA A 241 -20.14 2.80 26.55
C ALA A 241 -18.89 2.67 27.43
N GLY A 242 -18.56 3.70 28.20
CA GLY A 242 -17.39 3.62 29.06
C GLY A 242 -16.87 4.93 29.63
N ASN A 243 -17.76 5.82 30.11
CA ASN A 243 -17.40 6.76 31.18
C ASN A 243 -18.51 6.71 32.23
N ALA A 244 -18.61 5.55 32.89
CA ALA A 244 -19.27 5.40 34.17
C ALA A 244 -18.44 4.41 34.98
N SER A 245 -17.96 4.87 36.14
CA SER A 245 -17.37 4.04 37.17
C SER A 245 -18.39 3.02 37.65
N THR A 246 -18.22 1.76 37.30
CA THR A 246 -18.88 0.65 37.99
C THR A 246 -17.97 -0.56 38.04
N GLU A 247 -17.66 -0.93 39.28
CA GLU A 247 -17.09 -2.20 39.68
C GLU A 247 -17.86 -3.39 39.08
N GLY A 248 -17.13 -4.49 38.87
CA GLY A 248 -17.69 -5.84 38.90
C GLY A 248 -18.48 -6.29 37.67
N LYS A 249 -17.78 -6.96 36.74
CA LYS A 249 -17.88 -8.41 36.52
C LYS A 249 -17.06 -8.80 35.29
N SER A 250 -15.94 -9.47 35.57
CA SER A 250 -15.15 -10.26 34.61
C SER A 250 -16.07 -11.22 33.86
N LYS A 251 -16.13 -11.10 32.53
CA LYS A 251 -16.66 -12.14 31.65
C LYS A 251 -15.49 -12.87 30.99
N ALA A 252 -15.32 -14.11 31.45
CA ALA A 252 -14.61 -15.24 30.86
C ALA A 252 -13.58 -14.91 29.76
N SER A 253 -12.33 -14.84 30.18
CA SER A 253 -11.18 -15.24 29.36
C SER A 253 -11.53 -16.55 28.64
N ARG A 254 -11.53 -16.53 27.30
CA ARG A 254 -11.36 -17.75 26.53
C ARG A 254 -10.09 -18.41 27.07
N SER A 255 -10.24 -19.60 27.63
CA SER A 255 -9.12 -20.39 28.14
C SER A 255 -8.10 -20.58 27.04
N ARG A 256 -6.99 -19.85 27.09
CA ARG A 256 -5.82 -20.09 26.24
C ARG A 256 -5.34 -21.52 26.51
N PRO A 257 -5.17 -22.37 25.49
CA PRO A 257 -4.63 -23.71 25.70
C PRO A 257 -3.23 -23.61 26.31
N ARG A 258 -2.99 -24.31 27.41
CA ARG A 258 -1.66 -24.42 28.03
C ARG A 258 -0.75 -25.24 27.12
N GLY A 259 0.44 -24.74 26.80
CA GLY A 259 1.53 -25.54 26.21
C GLY A 259 1.97 -25.20 24.78
N ARG A 260 1.55 -24.08 24.18
CA ARG A 260 2.10 -23.64 22.88
C ARG A 260 3.52 -23.05 23.05
N PRO A 261 4.47 -23.37 22.15
CA PRO A 261 5.78 -22.72 22.12
C PRO A 261 5.61 -21.21 21.95
N LYS A 262 6.42 -20.42 22.65
CA LYS A 262 6.39 -18.95 22.56
C LYS A 262 7.59 -18.45 21.80
N LEU A 263 7.40 -17.48 20.91
CA LEU A 263 8.48 -16.87 20.13
C LEU A 263 8.42 -15.35 20.23
N ILE A 264 9.53 -14.72 20.58
CA ILE A 264 9.77 -13.29 20.40
C ILE A 264 10.57 -13.10 19.12
N LEU A 265 9.95 -12.45 18.14
CA LEU A 265 10.56 -12.11 16.87
C LEU A 265 10.95 -10.64 16.87
N HIS A 266 12.22 -10.36 17.17
CA HIS A 266 12.79 -9.02 17.07
C HIS A 266 13.17 -8.71 15.62
N ILE A 267 12.38 -7.85 14.97
CA ILE A 267 12.51 -7.51 13.54
C ILE A 267 13.49 -6.35 13.27
N GLY A 268 14.31 -5.99 14.27
CA GLY A 268 15.38 -5.00 14.30
C GLY A 268 15.34 -3.89 13.26
N MET A 269 15.04 -2.66 13.69
CA MET A 269 15.05 -1.49 12.81
C MET A 269 16.46 -0.92 12.64
N PRO A 270 16.74 -0.21 11.52
CA PRO A 270 18.01 0.45 11.30
C PRO A 270 18.34 1.41 12.44
N LYS A 271 19.53 1.26 13.03
CA LYS A 271 20.05 2.11 14.13
C LYS A 271 19.18 2.14 15.39
N ALA A 272 18.48 1.04 15.65
CA ALA A 272 17.72 0.85 16.88
C ALA A 272 18.39 -0.09 17.89
N GLY A 273 19.74 -0.16 17.92
CA GLY A 273 20.48 -0.91 18.94
C GLY A 273 20.54 -2.44 18.76
N THR A 274 20.05 -2.98 17.64
CA THR A 274 19.96 -4.43 17.39
C THR A 274 21.28 -5.17 17.58
N THR A 275 22.40 -4.65 17.06
CA THR A 275 23.72 -5.28 17.19
C THR A 275 24.15 -5.44 18.66
N SER A 276 23.93 -4.41 19.48
CA SER A 276 24.26 -4.45 20.91
C SER A 276 23.41 -5.50 21.64
N LEU A 277 22.12 -5.57 21.31
CA LEU A 277 21.19 -6.56 21.86
C LEU A 277 21.58 -8.01 21.48
N GLN A 278 21.93 -8.23 20.21
CA GLN A 278 22.36 -9.55 19.71
C GLN A 278 23.65 -10.02 20.40
N ARG A 279 24.66 -9.14 20.51
CA ARG A 279 25.90 -9.42 21.25
C ARG A 279 25.64 -9.75 22.71
N TRP A 280 24.74 -9.02 23.34
CA TRP A 280 24.37 -9.27 24.72
C TRP A 280 23.75 -10.66 24.89
N PHE A 281 22.83 -11.08 24.01
CA PHE A 281 22.25 -12.43 24.08
C PHE A 281 23.31 -13.52 23.98
N VAL A 282 24.23 -13.41 23.03
CA VAL A 282 25.31 -14.40 22.84
C VAL A 282 26.25 -14.44 24.05
N ALA A 283 26.68 -13.28 24.55
CA ALA A 283 27.57 -13.18 25.70
C ALA A 283 26.94 -13.66 27.01
N ASN A 284 25.61 -13.71 27.11
CA ASN A 284 24.86 -14.04 28.32
C ASN A 284 23.99 -15.31 28.17
N THR A 285 24.37 -16.23 27.28
CA THR A 285 23.56 -17.41 26.91
C THR A 285 23.05 -18.20 28.13
N ASP A 286 23.89 -18.44 29.14
CA ASP A 286 23.47 -19.18 30.35
C ASP A 286 22.45 -18.41 31.18
N ALA A 287 22.64 -17.09 31.35
CA ALA A 287 21.69 -16.24 32.06
C ALA A 287 20.34 -16.15 31.33
N VAL A 288 20.37 -16.06 29.99
CA VAL A 288 19.19 -16.07 29.12
C VAL A 288 18.42 -17.38 29.28
N ARG A 289 19.13 -18.52 29.23
CA ARG A 289 18.53 -19.86 29.46
C ARG A 289 17.95 -20.02 30.85
N ASN A 290 18.65 -19.56 31.88
CA ASN A 290 18.18 -19.60 33.26
C ASN A 290 16.93 -18.72 33.48
N ALA A 291 16.77 -17.66 32.69
CA ALA A 291 15.57 -16.83 32.66
C ALA A 291 14.39 -17.45 31.87
N GLY A 292 14.55 -18.68 31.36
CA GLY A 292 13.53 -19.36 30.56
C GLY A 292 13.42 -18.88 29.12
N LEU A 293 14.47 -18.24 28.61
CA LEU A 293 14.57 -17.76 27.23
C LEU A 293 15.55 -18.64 26.46
N GLU A 294 15.34 -18.81 25.15
CA GLU A 294 16.28 -19.51 24.28
C GLU A 294 16.54 -18.66 23.04
N TYR A 295 17.78 -18.17 22.89
CA TYR A 295 18.18 -17.45 21.68
C TYR A 295 18.56 -18.46 20.60
N TRP A 296 18.00 -18.33 19.39
CA TRP A 296 18.24 -19.29 18.31
C TRP A 296 19.75 -19.44 18.03
N PRO A 297 20.36 -20.62 18.19
CA PRO A 297 21.84 -20.76 18.14
C PRO A 297 22.44 -20.73 16.73
N GLU A 298 21.67 -20.38 15.70
CA GLU A 298 22.09 -20.40 14.30
C GLU A 298 23.21 -19.39 14.00
N ALA A 299 23.13 -18.20 14.60
CA ALA A 299 24.12 -17.13 14.44
C ALA A 299 23.95 -16.05 15.52
N GLU A 300 24.91 -15.15 15.66
CA GLU A 300 24.73 -13.94 16.47
C GLU A 300 23.60 -13.05 15.90
N ASN A 301 23.55 -12.90 14.57
CA ASN A 301 22.54 -12.14 13.84
C ASN A 301 21.73 -13.07 12.91
N HIS A 302 20.41 -13.13 13.09
CA HIS A 302 19.56 -14.05 12.33
C HIS A 302 19.07 -13.51 10.99
N SER A 303 19.54 -12.35 10.54
CA SER A 303 19.04 -11.74 9.28
C SER A 303 19.21 -12.66 8.09
N GLU A 304 20.43 -13.15 7.87
CA GLU A 304 20.76 -14.05 6.77
C GLU A 304 19.98 -15.37 6.87
N ALA A 305 19.98 -15.99 8.04
CA ALA A 305 19.28 -17.25 8.27
C ALA A 305 17.76 -17.14 8.06
N MET A 306 17.14 -16.05 8.55
CA MET A 306 15.72 -15.78 8.31
C MET A 306 15.43 -15.50 6.84
N PHE A 307 16.30 -14.77 6.15
CA PHE A 307 16.15 -14.57 4.72
C PHE A 307 16.26 -15.89 3.96
N MET A 308 17.29 -16.68 4.18
CA MET A 308 17.44 -17.97 3.52
C MET A 308 16.29 -18.94 3.83
N ALA A 309 15.75 -18.91 5.06
CA ALA A 309 14.67 -19.80 5.48
C ALA A 309 13.28 -19.41 4.95
N PHE A 310 13.04 -18.13 4.61
CA PHE A 310 11.70 -17.61 4.29
C PHE A 310 11.64 -16.73 3.02
N ALA A 311 12.76 -16.49 2.33
CA ALA A 311 12.76 -15.68 1.10
C ALA A 311 12.14 -16.43 -0.08
N ASP A 312 11.44 -15.68 -0.92
CA ASP A 312 10.95 -16.13 -2.23
C ASP A 312 12.12 -16.59 -3.12
N PRO A 313 12.08 -17.83 -3.68
CA PRO A 313 13.10 -18.32 -4.62
C PRO A 313 13.27 -17.46 -5.88
N ASN A 314 12.28 -16.64 -6.24
CA ASN A 314 12.33 -15.71 -7.39
C ASN A 314 12.83 -14.31 -7.01
N ARG A 315 13.39 -14.13 -5.82
CA ARG A 315 13.90 -12.83 -5.38
C ARG A 315 15.20 -12.49 -6.11
N ILE A 316 15.19 -11.40 -6.87
CA ILE A 316 16.42 -10.72 -7.27
C ILE A 316 16.95 -9.97 -6.04
N ALA A 317 18.07 -10.43 -5.48
CA ALA A 317 18.78 -9.76 -4.41
C ALA A 317 19.47 -8.49 -4.93
N ARG A 318 18.71 -7.44 -5.22
CA ARG A 318 19.25 -6.09 -5.41
C ARG A 318 18.81 -5.18 -4.28
N GLY A 319 19.76 -4.79 -3.43
CA GLY A 319 19.68 -3.58 -2.61
C GLY A 319 19.04 -3.66 -1.22
N ALA A 320 18.71 -4.84 -0.69
CA ALA A 320 18.08 -4.93 0.64
C ALA A 320 19.06 -5.00 1.83
N MET A 321 20.33 -5.36 1.60
CA MET A 321 21.36 -5.30 2.64
C MET A 321 22.25 -4.09 2.43
N TRP A 322 21.91 -2.99 3.10
CA TRP A 322 22.75 -1.79 3.16
C TRP A 322 24.14 -2.02 3.80
N PHE A 323 24.42 -3.24 4.29
CA PHE A 323 25.68 -3.62 4.94
C PHE A 323 26.43 -4.80 4.29
N GLN A 324 25.86 -5.45 3.26
CA GLN A 324 26.56 -6.48 2.49
C GLN A 324 26.26 -6.25 1.00
N GLN A 325 27.16 -5.53 0.35
CA GLN A 325 27.34 -5.69 -1.09
C GLN A 325 27.83 -7.13 -1.31
N ASP A 326 27.20 -7.84 -2.25
CA ASP A 326 27.64 -9.14 -2.79
C ASP A 326 27.15 -10.45 -2.17
N ALA A 327 26.03 -10.49 -1.45
CA ALA A 327 25.42 -11.76 -1.04
C ALA A 327 24.30 -12.22 -2.00
N ASN A 328 24.61 -13.15 -2.90
CA ASN A 328 23.61 -13.95 -3.62
C ASN A 328 22.94 -14.93 -2.64
N LEU A 329 21.96 -14.44 -1.87
CA LEU A 329 21.21 -15.27 -0.93
C LEU A 329 20.04 -15.94 -1.65
N SER A 330 20.16 -17.24 -1.93
CA SER A 330 19.05 -18.10 -2.36
C SER A 330 18.36 -18.74 -1.15
N ALA A 331 17.13 -19.22 -1.33
CA ALA A 331 16.45 -20.01 -0.30
C ALA A 331 17.28 -21.26 0.07
N ASP A 332 17.40 -21.54 1.36
CA ASP A 332 18.11 -22.70 1.89
C ASP A 332 17.18 -23.51 2.82
N PRO A 333 16.69 -24.68 2.37
CA PRO A 333 15.87 -25.56 3.19
C PRO A 333 16.53 -25.98 4.51
N ALA A 334 17.87 -26.02 4.58
CA ALA A 334 18.58 -26.36 5.82
C ALA A 334 18.38 -25.28 6.89
N LYS A 335 18.33 -24.00 6.51
CA LYS A 335 18.04 -22.90 7.44
C LYS A 335 16.61 -22.98 7.96
N ARG A 336 15.67 -23.37 7.10
CA ARG A 336 14.28 -23.61 7.52
C ARG A 336 14.17 -24.80 8.47
N ALA A 337 14.90 -25.89 8.21
CA ALA A 337 14.95 -27.05 9.10
C ALA A 337 15.61 -26.72 10.46
N SER A 338 16.69 -25.90 10.47
CA SER A 338 17.31 -25.42 11.72
C SER A 338 16.34 -24.58 12.55
N PHE A 339 15.61 -23.67 11.91
CA PHE A 339 14.59 -22.86 12.57
C PHE A 339 13.48 -23.74 13.18
N ASP A 340 13.01 -24.72 12.43
CA ASP A 340 11.98 -25.65 12.90
C ASP A 340 12.45 -26.52 14.06
N GLY A 341 13.68 -27.05 13.99
CA GLY A 341 14.29 -27.79 15.09
C GLY A 341 14.48 -26.95 16.34
N PHE A 342 14.81 -25.66 16.18
CA PHE A 342 14.85 -24.71 17.29
C PHE A 342 13.48 -24.53 17.94
N LEU A 343 12.42 -24.32 17.15
CA LEU A 343 11.06 -24.19 17.67
C LEU A 343 10.60 -25.46 18.42
N ASP A 344 10.93 -26.63 17.88
CA ASP A 344 10.59 -27.92 18.48
C ASP A 344 11.33 -28.16 19.81
N GLY A 345 12.55 -27.62 19.93
CA GLY A 345 13.37 -27.70 21.13
C GLY A 345 13.00 -26.74 22.26
N LEU A 346 12.05 -25.81 22.07
CA LEU A 346 11.74 -24.77 23.06
C LEU A 346 11.10 -25.32 24.35
N GLY A 347 10.29 -26.38 24.25
CA GLY A 347 9.53 -26.90 25.39
C GLY A 347 8.68 -25.81 26.05
N GLN A 348 8.98 -25.47 27.32
CA GLN A 348 8.31 -24.40 28.07
C GLN A 348 9.02 -23.03 27.99
N ARG A 349 10.18 -22.96 27.33
CA ARG A 349 10.95 -21.71 27.18
C ARG A 349 10.32 -20.83 26.09
N THR A 350 10.66 -19.55 26.15
CA THR A 350 10.34 -18.59 25.08
C THR A 350 11.54 -18.45 24.15
N GLY A 351 11.36 -18.76 22.87
CA GLY A 351 12.37 -18.55 21.84
C GLY A 351 12.57 -17.08 21.52
N ILE A 352 13.79 -16.70 21.16
CA ILE A 352 14.14 -15.35 20.71
C ILE A 352 14.86 -15.45 19.37
N VAL A 353 14.35 -14.71 18.40
CA VAL A 353 14.97 -14.51 17.09
C VAL A 353 15.18 -13.02 16.89
N SER A 354 16.42 -12.58 16.70
CA SER A 354 16.74 -11.18 16.46
C SER A 354 17.48 -10.99 15.15
N ALA A 355 16.95 -10.13 14.28
CA ALA A 355 17.51 -9.82 12.97
C ALA A 355 17.51 -8.30 12.71
N GLU A 356 18.56 -7.78 12.07
CA GLU A 356 18.82 -6.34 11.87
C GLU A 356 18.06 -5.72 10.69
N VAL A 357 17.51 -6.55 9.82
CA VAL A 357 16.87 -6.11 8.57
C VAL A 357 15.56 -6.84 8.29
N LEU A 358 15.04 -7.57 9.27
CA LEU A 358 13.83 -8.37 9.09
C LEU A 358 12.60 -7.50 8.86
N TRP A 359 12.54 -6.30 9.44
CA TRP A 359 11.52 -5.28 9.14
C TRP A 359 11.33 -5.00 7.64
N SER A 360 12.37 -5.25 6.84
CA SER A 360 12.36 -5.02 5.40
C SER A 360 11.70 -6.15 4.61
N PHE A 361 11.28 -7.24 5.25
CA PHE A 361 10.54 -8.31 4.59
C PHE A 361 9.36 -7.75 3.77
N PRO A 362 9.25 -8.12 2.49
CA PRO A 362 8.04 -7.89 1.70
C PRO A 362 6.82 -8.54 2.35
N ALA A 363 5.62 -8.00 2.13
CA ALA A 363 4.38 -8.51 2.72
C ALA A 363 4.15 -10.01 2.46
N ARG A 364 4.55 -10.51 1.28
CA ARG A 364 4.48 -11.95 0.94
C ARG A 364 5.37 -12.82 1.85
N ASP A 365 6.57 -12.35 2.18
CA ASP A 365 7.54 -13.07 3.02
C ASP A 365 7.07 -13.02 4.49
N VAL A 366 6.52 -11.87 4.93
CA VAL A 366 5.87 -11.74 6.26
C VAL A 366 4.70 -12.71 6.39
N LYS A 367 3.84 -12.81 5.36
CA LYS A 367 2.71 -13.74 5.32
C LYS A 367 3.18 -15.20 5.34
N ALA A 368 4.24 -15.54 4.60
CA ALA A 368 4.80 -16.88 4.60
C ALA A 368 5.37 -17.28 5.98
N LEU A 369 6.05 -16.36 6.65
CA LEU A 369 6.54 -16.55 8.03
C LEU A 369 5.38 -16.70 9.02
N ALA A 370 4.40 -15.80 8.98
CA ALA A 370 3.24 -15.84 9.86
C ALA A 370 2.43 -17.15 9.69
N GLY A 371 2.11 -17.52 8.45
CA GLY A 371 1.38 -18.75 8.15
C GLY A 371 2.14 -20.01 8.58
N HIS A 372 3.47 -20.01 8.49
CA HIS A 372 4.28 -21.11 9.01
C HIS A 372 4.21 -21.23 10.53
N LEU A 373 4.41 -20.11 11.24
CA LEU A 373 4.35 -20.09 12.70
C LEU A 373 2.94 -20.47 13.21
N GLU A 374 1.89 -20.02 12.51
CA GLU A 374 0.50 -20.39 12.79
C GLU A 374 0.27 -21.89 12.58
N THR A 375 0.75 -22.46 11.48
CA THR A 375 0.64 -23.91 11.18
C THR A 375 1.33 -24.75 12.24
N ARG A 376 2.43 -24.25 12.81
CA ARG A 376 3.15 -24.89 13.92
C ARG A 376 2.56 -24.60 15.30
N GLY A 377 1.52 -23.77 15.39
CA GLY A 377 0.87 -23.42 16.65
C GLY A 377 1.75 -22.62 17.62
N VAL A 378 2.64 -21.78 17.09
CA VAL A 378 3.57 -20.96 17.88
C VAL A 378 2.93 -19.62 18.26
N ASP A 379 2.88 -19.32 19.55
CA ASP A 379 2.42 -18.03 20.05
C ASP A 379 3.55 -16.99 19.86
N THR A 380 3.38 -16.11 18.88
CA THR A 380 4.44 -15.18 18.45
C THR A 380 4.16 -13.74 18.89
N ALA A 381 5.16 -13.08 19.47
CA ALA A 381 5.20 -11.64 19.68
C ALA A 381 6.28 -11.02 18.79
N VAL A 382 5.89 -10.06 17.94
CA VAL A 382 6.81 -9.30 17.09
C VAL A 382 7.23 -8.05 17.84
N LEU A 383 8.54 -7.82 17.93
CA LEU A 383 9.13 -6.70 18.65
C LEU A 383 9.94 -5.83 17.68
N CYS A 384 9.74 -4.52 17.69
CA CYS A 384 10.64 -3.59 17.04
C CYS A 384 10.86 -2.33 17.88
N PHE A 385 12.10 -1.87 17.90
CA PHE A 385 12.47 -0.60 18.49
C PHE A 385 12.55 0.46 17.41
N ILE A 386 11.99 1.64 17.66
CA ILE A 386 12.01 2.78 16.73
C ILE A 386 12.75 3.95 17.36
N ARG A 387 13.45 4.72 16.53
CA ARG A 387 14.17 5.93 16.94
C ARG A 387 13.49 7.15 16.33
N PRO A 388 13.39 8.29 17.05
CA PRO A 388 12.95 9.54 16.45
C PRO A 388 13.75 9.86 15.18
N PRO A 389 13.10 10.29 14.07
CA PRO A 389 13.77 10.50 12.78
C PRO A 389 15.02 11.39 12.85
N ALA A 390 15.00 12.44 13.67
CA ALA A 390 16.15 13.33 13.86
C ALA A 390 17.36 12.61 14.47
N ALA A 391 17.15 11.83 15.55
CA ALA A 391 18.21 11.06 16.20
C ALA A 391 18.77 9.94 15.30
N PHE A 392 17.91 9.37 14.46
CA PHE A 392 18.29 8.40 13.46
C PHE A 392 19.23 9.01 12.40
N LEU A 393 18.87 10.17 11.83
CA LEU A 393 19.70 10.89 10.86
C LEU A 393 21.08 11.27 11.43
N ALA A 394 21.11 11.78 12.66
CA ALA A 394 22.36 12.11 13.35
C ALA A 394 23.29 10.89 13.49
N THR A 395 22.72 9.73 13.84
CA THR A 395 23.48 8.48 14.00
C THR A 395 23.96 7.94 12.65
N ALA A 396 23.13 8.02 11.61
CA ALA A 396 23.50 7.62 10.26
C ALA A 396 24.65 8.49 9.72
N ALA A 397 24.62 9.80 9.97
CA ALA A 397 25.70 10.72 9.63
C ALA A 397 27.00 10.40 10.36
N GLN A 398 26.93 10.18 11.68
CA GLN A 398 28.09 9.79 12.49
C GLN A 398 28.74 8.50 12.03
N GLN A 399 27.96 7.48 11.64
CA GLN A 399 28.52 6.24 11.13
C GLN A 399 29.26 6.46 9.80
N ARG A 400 28.68 7.21 8.87
CA ARG A 400 29.33 7.51 7.58
C ARG A 400 30.66 8.23 7.75
N LEU A 401 30.69 9.21 8.67
CA LEU A 401 31.92 9.89 9.08
C LEU A 401 32.97 8.89 9.61
N ARG A 402 32.57 7.98 10.50
CA ARG A 402 33.47 6.95 11.07
C ARG A 402 34.00 5.95 10.02
N THR A 403 33.24 5.70 8.96
CA THR A 403 33.62 4.77 7.88
C THR A 403 34.23 5.48 6.67
N SER A 404 34.61 6.77 6.79
CA SER A 404 35.16 7.58 5.70
C SER A 404 34.28 7.60 4.44
N LEU A 405 32.97 7.40 4.59
CA LEU A 405 32.01 7.49 3.49
C LEU A 405 31.57 8.95 3.35
N SER A 406 31.38 9.39 2.11
CA SER A 406 30.80 10.71 1.84
C SER A 406 29.45 10.86 2.54
N ILE A 407 29.30 11.98 3.23
CA ILE A 407 28.04 12.37 3.87
C ILE A 407 26.95 12.53 2.78
N GLY A 408 27.31 12.98 1.57
CA GLY A 408 26.36 13.24 0.49
C GLY A 408 25.31 14.31 0.85
N ASP A 409 24.38 14.60 -0.05
CA ASP A 409 23.24 15.46 0.29
C ASP A 409 22.36 14.76 1.32
N PHE A 410 22.41 15.20 2.59
CA PHE A 410 21.35 14.96 3.59
C PHE A 410 20.11 15.85 3.30
N GLY A 411 19.83 16.13 2.03
CA GLY A 411 18.66 16.86 1.57
C GLY A 411 17.39 16.00 1.56
N LEU A 412 16.28 16.55 1.05
CA LEU A 412 14.96 15.88 1.00
C LEU A 412 15.02 14.46 0.39
N GLY A 413 15.81 14.25 -0.66
CA GLY A 413 15.97 12.92 -1.29
C GLY A 413 16.73 11.89 -0.45
N PHE A 414 17.46 12.30 0.60
CA PHE A 414 18.04 11.38 1.58
C PHE A 414 16.97 10.90 2.56
N GLN A 415 16.04 11.78 2.96
CA GLN A 415 14.89 11.38 3.78
C GLN A 415 14.07 10.30 3.07
N ASP A 416 13.84 10.38 1.76
CA ASP A 416 13.06 9.35 1.04
C ASP A 416 13.79 8.00 0.90
N LYS A 417 15.13 8.01 0.94
CA LYS A 417 15.97 6.79 0.89
C LYS A 417 16.24 6.19 2.28
N VAL A 418 16.17 7.02 3.33
CA VAL A 418 16.67 6.70 4.67
C VAL A 418 15.55 6.69 5.71
N LEU A 419 14.40 7.36 5.48
CA LEU A 419 13.18 7.14 6.25
C LEU A 419 12.84 5.66 6.12
N ILE A 420 13.13 4.94 7.21
CA ILE A 420 12.72 3.57 7.44
C ILE A 420 11.28 3.51 6.98
N ARG A 421 10.99 2.64 6.01
CA ARG A 421 9.67 2.48 5.41
C ARG A 421 8.73 1.89 6.48
N TYR A 422 8.35 2.70 7.48
CA TYR A 422 7.55 2.31 8.63
C TYR A 422 6.20 1.75 8.18
N HIS A 423 5.73 2.12 6.99
CA HIS A 423 4.58 1.49 6.33
C HIS A 423 4.72 -0.04 6.18
N ARG A 424 5.94 -0.59 6.10
CA ARG A 424 6.15 -2.05 6.06
C ARG A 424 5.71 -2.75 7.34
N LEU A 425 5.66 -2.04 8.48
CA LEU A 425 5.10 -2.57 9.73
C LEU A 425 3.61 -2.92 9.61
N ALA A 426 2.87 -2.31 8.68
CA ALA A 426 1.48 -2.64 8.44
C ALA A 426 1.30 -4.13 8.12
N SER A 427 2.15 -4.69 7.25
CA SER A 427 2.11 -6.11 6.92
C SER A 427 2.38 -7.02 8.13
N TRP A 428 3.21 -6.58 9.08
CA TRP A 428 3.44 -7.31 10.33
C TRP A 428 2.20 -7.28 11.23
N ILE A 429 1.56 -6.11 11.37
CA ILE A 429 0.33 -5.95 12.16
C ILE A 429 -0.83 -6.76 11.55
N GLU A 430 -0.96 -6.74 10.22
CA GLU A 430 -2.00 -7.48 9.49
C GLU A 430 -1.87 -8.99 9.66
N ASN A 431 -0.65 -9.53 9.63
CA ASN A 431 -0.43 -10.98 9.67
C ASN A 431 -0.28 -11.55 11.09
N PHE A 432 0.24 -10.78 12.05
CA PHE A 432 0.41 -11.24 13.45
C PHE A 432 -0.66 -10.71 14.41
N GLY A 433 -1.41 -9.67 14.02
CA GLY A 433 -2.43 -9.01 14.82
C GLY A 433 -1.87 -7.87 15.69
N PRO A 434 -2.66 -6.81 15.95
CA PRO A 434 -2.20 -5.61 16.65
C PRO A 434 -1.77 -5.88 18.11
N ASP A 435 -2.36 -6.89 18.77
CA ASP A 435 -2.01 -7.24 20.15
C ASP A 435 -0.67 -7.99 20.28
N ASN A 436 -0.11 -8.42 19.14
CA ASN A 436 1.12 -9.21 19.08
C ASN A 436 2.29 -8.45 18.46
N VAL A 437 2.09 -7.22 17.98
CA VAL A 437 3.16 -6.37 17.41
C VAL A 437 3.45 -5.19 18.33
N TYR A 438 4.65 -5.19 18.90
CA TYR A 438 5.12 -4.21 19.87
C TYR A 438 6.10 -3.26 19.20
N VAL A 439 5.68 -2.00 19.04
CA VAL A 439 6.51 -0.91 18.54
C VAL A 439 6.92 -0.04 19.71
N LEU A 440 8.18 -0.11 20.11
CA LEU A 440 8.69 0.57 21.30
C LEU A 440 9.67 1.69 20.91
N PRO A 441 9.64 2.87 21.56
CA PRO A 441 10.71 3.83 21.40
C PRO A 441 12.02 3.23 21.95
N LEU A 442 13.13 3.45 21.25
CA LEU A 442 14.45 3.19 21.83
C LEU A 442 14.67 4.22 22.93
N ALA A 443 14.72 3.76 24.18
CA ALA A 443 14.92 4.64 25.33
C ALA A 443 16.31 5.29 25.30
N ASP A 444 16.39 6.58 25.60
CA ASP A 444 17.64 7.37 25.58
C ASP A 444 18.64 6.89 26.65
N ASP A 445 18.14 6.20 27.67
CA ASP A 445 18.80 5.66 28.85
C ASP A 445 19.35 4.23 28.67
N ILE A 446 19.25 3.65 27.46
CA ILE A 446 19.76 2.31 27.12
C ILE A 446 21.05 2.37 26.25
N ILE A 447 21.59 3.56 25.97
CA ILE A 447 22.79 3.74 25.10
C ILE A 447 24.07 3.88 25.90
#